data_AF-A0A1X7TL61-F1
#
_entry.id   AF-A0A1X7TL61-F1
#
_cell.length_a   1.000
_cell.length_b   1.000
_cell.length_c   1.000
_cell.angle_alpha   90.00
_cell.angle_beta   90.00
_cell.angle_gamma   90.00
#
_symmetry.space_group_name_H-M   'P 1'
#
loop_
_entity.id
_entity.type
_entity.pdbx_description
1 polymer ?
#
loop_
_entity_poly.entity_id
_entity_poly.type
_entity_poly.pdbx_seq_one_letter_code
_entity_poly.pdbx_strand_id
1 'polypeptide(L)'
;MYKQYTKFNSILSFYFFILIRARLPPSTYTDCILIGKRYTGEEGKAVGIIHEVLDGDKLMERAIELGEEIGQANLDRDTLSQLKNGLNHTALIPISKPQEYYLKL
;
A
#
# COMPACT_ATOMS: atom_id res chain seq x y z
N MET A 1 -29.82 -10.81 -5.32
CA MET A 1 -28.97 -12.03 -5.23
C MET A 1 -27.70 -11.64 -4.48
N TYR A 2 -27.62 -11.89 -3.18
CA TYR A 2 -26.46 -11.50 -2.36
C TYR A 2 -25.34 -12.53 -2.51
N LYS A 3 -24.20 -12.12 -3.10
CA LYS A 3 -22.97 -12.92 -3.12
C LYS A 3 -22.50 -13.08 -1.66
N GLN A 4 -22.58 -14.29 -1.13
CA GLN A 4 -21.97 -14.62 0.16
C GLN A 4 -20.44 -14.54 0.00
N TYR A 5 -19.83 -13.57 0.68
CA TYR A 5 -18.38 -13.50 0.80
C TYR A 5 -17.95 -14.42 1.95
N THR A 6 -17.28 -15.52 1.62
CA THR A 6 -16.66 -16.41 2.59
C THR A 6 -15.60 -15.64 3.37
N LYS A 7 -15.85 -15.33 4.64
CA LYS A 7 -14.83 -14.78 5.55
C LYS A 7 -13.84 -15.90 5.90
N PHE A 8 -12.60 -15.77 5.43
CA PHE A 8 -11.52 -16.63 5.87
C PHE A 8 -11.15 -16.28 7.31
N ASN A 9 -11.26 -17.25 8.23
CA ASN A 9 -10.84 -17.10 9.63
C ASN A 9 -9.31 -17.25 9.73
N SER A 10 -8.59 -16.34 9.11
CA SER A 10 -7.13 -16.35 9.03
C SER A 10 -6.56 -15.05 9.59
N ILE A 11 -5.52 -15.18 10.41
CA ILE A 11 -4.82 -14.03 10.97
C ILE A 11 -3.97 -13.40 9.86
N LEU A 12 -4.17 -12.10 9.66
CA LEU A 12 -3.34 -11.30 8.77
C LEU A 12 -1.90 -11.25 9.32
N SER A 13 -0.90 -11.50 8.47
CA SER A 13 0.49 -11.45 8.94
C SER A 13 0.85 -10.04 9.44
N PHE A 14 1.70 -9.96 10.45
CA PHE A 14 2.18 -8.70 11.02
C PHE A 14 2.77 -7.76 9.95
N TYR A 15 3.57 -8.32 9.03
CA TYR A 15 4.15 -7.56 7.92
C TYR A 15 3.08 -6.88 7.08
N PHE A 16 2.00 -7.59 6.76
CA PHE A 16 0.93 -7.03 5.95
C PHE A 16 0.14 -5.97 6.71
N PHE A 17 -0.11 -6.18 8.02
CA PHE A 17 -0.70 -5.17 8.89
C PHE A 17 0.11 -3.86 8.91
N ILE A 18 1.43 -3.95 9.09
CA ILE A 18 2.33 -2.78 9.12
C ILE A 18 2.32 -2.05 7.77
N LEU A 19 2.37 -2.78 6.65
CA LEU A 19 2.34 -2.19 5.31
C LEU A 19 1.04 -1.44 5.04
N ILE A 20 -0.12 -2.05 5.35
CA ILE A 20 -1.42 -1.39 5.16
C ILE A 20 -1.49 -0.13 6.01
N ARG A 21 -1.14 -0.21 7.30
CA ARG A 21 -1.19 0.94 8.19
C ARG A 21 -0.29 2.10 7.73
N ALA A 22 0.85 1.80 7.12
CA ALA A 22 1.78 2.81 6.63
C ALA A 22 1.33 3.48 5.32
N ARG A 23 0.45 2.83 4.53
CA ARG A 23 0.05 3.31 3.20
C ARG A 23 -1.37 3.83 3.12
N LEU A 24 -2.26 3.40 4.00
CA LEU A 24 -3.67 3.76 3.94
C LEU A 24 -4.08 4.76 5.03
N PRO A 25 -5.04 5.65 4.74
CA PRO A 25 -5.67 6.47 5.78
C PRO A 25 -6.28 5.63 6.91
N PRO A 26 -6.41 6.18 8.14
CA PRO A 26 -6.89 5.43 9.29
C PRO A 26 -8.25 4.73 9.12
N SER A 27 -9.20 5.44 8.51
CA SER A 27 -10.53 4.91 8.20
C SER A 27 -10.45 3.77 7.17
N THR A 28 -9.64 3.95 6.13
CA THR A 28 -9.49 2.97 5.05
C THR A 28 -8.83 1.68 5.52
N TYR A 29 -7.77 1.73 6.35
CA TYR A 29 -7.17 0.48 6.84
C TYR A 29 -8.15 -0.30 7.73
N THR A 30 -8.98 0.39 8.52
CA THR A 30 -9.92 -0.25 9.44
C THR A 30 -10.96 -1.03 8.67
N ASP A 31 -11.52 -0.43 7.61
CA ASP A 31 -12.45 -1.08 6.69
C ASP A 31 -11.82 -2.29 5.99
N CYS A 32 -10.57 -2.17 5.53
CA CYS A 32 -9.84 -3.25 4.88
C CYS A 32 -9.62 -4.45 5.81
N ILE A 33 -9.16 -4.21 7.05
CA ILE A 33 -8.69 -5.27 7.95
C ILE A 33 -9.84 -5.91 8.72
N LEU A 34 -10.76 -5.12 9.27
CA LEU A 34 -11.82 -5.64 10.15
C LEU A 34 -13.03 -6.15 9.36
N ILE A 35 -13.39 -5.44 8.29
CA ILE A 35 -14.61 -5.70 7.52
C ILE A 35 -14.30 -6.51 6.26
N GLY A 36 -13.05 -6.48 5.76
CA GLY A 36 -12.68 -7.12 4.51
C GLY A 36 -13.33 -6.43 3.31
N LYS A 37 -13.51 -5.11 3.39
CA LYS A 37 -14.15 -4.32 2.33
C LYS A 37 -13.38 -4.45 1.02
N ARG A 38 -14.13 -4.66 -0.07
CA ARG A 38 -13.59 -4.68 -1.44
C ARG A 38 -13.86 -3.34 -2.09
N TYR A 39 -12.91 -2.86 -2.88
CA TYR A 39 -12.96 -1.57 -3.54
C TYR A 39 -12.89 -1.77 -5.06
N THR A 40 -13.71 -1.02 -5.78
CA THR A 40 -13.51 -0.75 -7.20
C THR A 40 -12.31 0.20 -7.40
N GLY A 41 -11.89 0.42 -8.65
CA GLY A 41 -10.83 1.39 -8.96
C GLY A 41 -11.17 2.79 -8.45
N GLU A 42 -12.36 3.30 -8.79
CA GLU A 42 -12.80 4.64 -8.39
C GLU A 42 -12.89 4.81 -6.87
N GLU A 43 -13.46 3.82 -6.18
CA GLU A 43 -13.51 3.85 -4.71
C GLU A 43 -12.10 3.81 -4.12
N GLY A 44 -11.22 2.96 -4.66
CA GLY A 44 -9.82 2.87 -4.24
C GLY A 44 -9.06 4.18 -4.40
N LYS A 45 -9.33 4.93 -5.47
CA LYS A 45 -8.78 6.27 -5.68
C LYS A 45 -9.32 7.26 -4.66
N ALA A 46 -10.65 7.28 -4.46
CA ALA A 46 -11.31 8.19 -3.52
C ALA A 46 -10.84 7.99 -2.07
N VAL A 47 -10.51 6.75 -1.67
CA VAL A 47 -10.06 6.43 -0.31
C VAL A 47 -8.54 6.36 -0.14
N GLY A 48 -7.77 6.73 -1.17
CA GLY A 48 -6.31 6.84 -1.12
C GLY A 48 -5.55 5.51 -1.17
N ILE A 49 -6.16 4.45 -1.70
CA ILE A 49 -5.48 3.17 -1.95
C ILE A 49 -4.62 3.25 -3.21
N ILE A 50 -5.11 3.93 -4.24
CA ILE A 50 -4.42 4.15 -5.52
C ILE A 50 -4.50 5.62 -5.91
N HIS A 51 -3.61 6.05 -6.79
CA HIS A 51 -3.52 7.46 -7.22
C HIS A 51 -4.29 7.74 -8.51
N GLU A 52 -4.41 6.75 -9.38
CA GLU A 52 -4.99 6.89 -10.72
C GLU A 52 -5.79 5.64 -11.11
N VAL A 53 -6.85 5.84 -11.89
CA VAL A 53 -7.70 4.78 -12.45
C VAL A 53 -7.64 4.94 -13.97
N LEU A 54 -7.43 3.82 -14.66
CA LEU A 54 -7.25 3.76 -16.11
C LEU A 54 -8.03 2.58 -16.66
N ASP A 55 -8.33 2.66 -17.96
CA ASP A 55 -8.72 1.48 -18.72
C ASP A 55 -7.57 0.46 -18.71
N GLY A 56 -7.90 -0.84 -18.65
CA GLY A 56 -6.92 -1.90 -18.45
C GLY A 56 -5.86 -1.99 -19.56
N ASP A 57 -6.22 -1.60 -20.78
CA ASP A 57 -5.33 -1.56 -21.95
C ASP A 57 -4.30 -0.42 -21.88
N LYS A 58 -4.59 0.66 -21.15
CA LYS A 58 -3.71 1.83 -20.99
C LYS A 58 -2.75 1.74 -19.80
N LEU A 59 -2.94 0.75 -18.92
CA LEU A 59 -2.20 0.67 -17.65
C LEU A 59 -0.68 0.59 -17.86
N MET A 60 -0.23 -0.22 -18.80
CA MET A 60 1.21 -0.44 -19.02
C MET A 60 1.88 0.79 -19.63
N GLU A 61 1.25 1.39 -20.63
CA GLU A 61 1.74 2.60 -21.28
C GLU A 61 1.89 3.73 -20.26
N ARG A 62 0.85 3.98 -19.45
CA ARG A 62 0.91 5.03 -18.42
C ARG A 62 1.96 4.76 -17.33
N ALA A 63 2.15 3.49 -16.96
CA ALA A 63 3.18 3.13 -15.98
C ALA A 63 4.60 3.38 -16.50
N ILE A 64 4.84 3.18 -17.80
CA ILE A 64 6.13 3.48 -18.45
C ILE A 64 6.35 5.00 -18.47
N GLU A 65 5.36 5.78 -18.90
CA GLU A 65 5.43 7.25 -18.90
C GLU A 65 5.77 7.80 -17.51
N LEU A 66 5.09 7.33 -16.46
CA LEU A 66 5.38 7.72 -15.08
C LEU A 66 6.82 7.37 -14.68
N GLY A 67 7.32 6.22 -15.12
CA GLY A 67 8.71 5.82 -14.90
C GLY A 67 9.70 6.77 -15.57
N GLU A 68 9.42 7.18 -16.80
CA GLU A 68 10.23 8.14 -17.56
C GLU A 68 10.18 9.55 -16.94
N GLU A 69 9.00 10.03 -16.55
CA GLU A 69 8.80 11.31 -15.83
C GLU A 69 9.64 11.35 -14.55
N ILE A 70 9.62 10.28 -13.74
CA ILE A 70 10.42 10.18 -12.52
C ILE A 70 11.91 10.08 -12.86
N GLY A 71 12.28 9.38 -13.93
CA GLY A 71 13.67 9.27 -14.39
C GLY A 71 14.27 10.62 -14.80
N GLN A 72 13.46 11.51 -15.39
CA GLN A 72 13.88 12.87 -15.76
C GLN A 72 14.21 13.77 -14.57
N ALA A 73 13.77 13.41 -13.36
CA ALA A 73 14.13 14.14 -12.15
C ALA A 73 15.65 14.11 -11.85
N ASN A 74 16.43 13.28 -12.58
CA ASN A 74 17.89 13.17 -12.47
C ASN A 74 18.39 13.01 -11.03
N LEU A 75 17.58 12.38 -10.18
CA LEU A 75 17.99 12.04 -8.83
C LEU A 75 19.04 10.93 -8.90
N ASP A 76 20.19 11.16 -8.28
CA ASP A 76 21.17 10.10 -8.14
C ASP A 76 20.62 8.96 -7.27
N ARG A 77 21.18 7.77 -7.47
CA ARG A 77 20.69 6.53 -6.85
C ARG A 77 20.70 6.60 -5.32
N ASP A 78 21.67 7.28 -4.73
CA ASP A 78 21.85 7.33 -3.29
C ASP A 78 20.84 8.29 -2.66
N THR A 79 20.63 9.45 -3.28
CA THR A 79 19.57 10.39 -2.88
C THR A 79 18.20 9.73 -2.94
N LEU A 80 17.89 9.01 -4.04
CA LEU A 80 16.61 8.31 -4.16
C LEU A 80 16.44 7.22 -3.09
N SER A 81 17.52 6.51 -2.76
CA SER A 81 17.53 5.50 -1.70
C SER A 81 17.22 6.13 -0.33
N GLN A 82 17.88 7.24 0.00
CA GLN A 82 17.66 7.97 1.25
C GLN A 82 16.24 8.49 1.37
N LEU A 83 15.69 9.09 0.30
CA LEU A 83 14.31 9.57 0.28
C LEU A 83 13.31 8.43 0.48
N LYS A 84 13.49 7.30 -0.21
CA LYS A 84 12.62 6.12 -0.04
C LYS A 84 12.69 5.56 1.38
N ASN A 85 13.89 5.52 1.98
CA ASN A 85 14.05 5.07 3.37
C ASN A 85 13.39 6.04 4.35
N GLY A 86 13.56 7.35 4.17
CA GLY A 86 12.93 8.38 4.98
C GLY A 86 11.41 8.33 4.91
N LEU A 87 10.84 8.22 3.70
CA LEU A 87 9.39 8.13 3.50
C LEU A 87 8.78 6.88 4.14
N ASN A 88 9.51 5.75 4.15
CA ASN A 88 9.00 4.47 4.63
C ASN A 88 9.53 4.07 6.02
N HIS A 89 10.24 4.96 6.73
CA HIS A 89 10.94 4.61 7.97
C HIS A 89 10.00 3.99 9.04
N THR A 90 8.78 4.51 9.17
CA THR A 90 7.76 4.03 10.11
C THR A 90 7.31 2.60 9.87
N ALA A 91 7.42 2.12 8.62
CA ALA A 91 7.13 0.74 8.25
C ALA A 91 8.39 -0.15 8.25
N LEU A 92 9.51 0.39 7.76
CA LEU A 92 10.76 -0.36 7.58
C LEU A 92 11.35 -0.84 8.91
N ILE A 93 11.35 0.00 9.95
CA ILE A 93 11.87 -0.37 11.27
C ILE A 93 11.14 -1.60 11.83
N PRO A 94 9.79 -1.59 12.00
CA PRO A 94 9.07 -2.75 12.52
C PRO A 94 9.17 -3.98 11.62
N ILE A 95 9.23 -3.82 10.29
CA ILE A 95 9.42 -4.93 9.35
C ILE A 95 10.82 -5.56 9.49
N SER A 96 11.86 -4.75 9.72
CA SER A 96 13.25 -5.24 9.81
C SER A 96 13.59 -5.92 11.14
N LYS A 97 12.86 -5.59 12.21
CA LYS A 97 13.08 -6.10 13.57
C LYS A 97 11.77 -6.56 14.23
N PRO A 98 11.04 -7.49 13.59
CA PRO A 98 9.69 -7.86 14.01
C PRO A 98 9.64 -8.40 15.45
N GLN A 99 10.67 -9.14 15.89
CA GLN A 99 10.78 -9.70 17.24
C GLN A 99 10.73 -8.64 18.36
N GLU A 100 11.19 -7.41 18.11
CA GLU A 100 11.15 -6.32 19.09
C GLU A 100 9.74 -5.73 19.26
N TYR A 101 8.85 -5.97 18.29
CA TYR A 101 7.48 -5.45 18.24
C TYR A 101 6.43 -6.46 18.66
N TYR A 102 6.65 -7.76 18.43
CA TYR A 102 5.76 -8.82 18.92
C TYR A 102 5.73 -8.94 20.46
N LEU A 103 6.76 -8.46 21.16
CA LEU A 103 6.87 -8.50 22.63
C LEU A 103 6.12 -7.35 23.34
N LYS A 104 5.52 -6.41 22.59
CA LYS A 104 4.82 -5.22 23.12
C LYS A 104 3.31 -5.22 22.89
N LEU A 105 2.77 -6.30 22.31
CA LEU A 105 1.34 -6.55 22.15
C LEU A 105 0.88 -7.54 23.22
#